data_AF-A0A512MIA0-F1
#
_entry.id   AF-A0A512MIA0-F1
#
_cell.length_a   1.000
_cell.length_b   1.000
_cell.length_c   1.000
_cell.angle_alpha   90.00
_cell.angle_beta   90.00
_cell.angle_gamma   90.00
#
_symmetry.space_group_name_H-M   'P 1'
#
loop_
_entity.id
_entity.type
_entity.pdbx_description
1 polymer ?
#
loop_
_entity_poly.entity_id
_entity_poly.type
_entity_poly.pdbx_seq_one_letter_code
_entity_poly.pdbx_strand_id
1 'polypeptide(L)' 'MITKPLSQWSDELPVIVSSGMNARASWTCPVCQTLFDGIALRVEDPDPAILLARMTFEDHMLARHPDQVTPEGSA' A
#
# COMPACT_ATOMS: atom_id res chain seq x y z
N MET A 1 9.36 -2.57 -18.60
CA MET A 1 9.24 -2.59 -17.13
C MET A 1 8.74 -1.22 -16.73
N ILE A 2 7.67 -1.11 -15.94
CA ILE A 2 7.09 0.18 -15.58
C ILE A 2 7.67 0.56 -14.21
N THR A 3 8.57 1.53 -14.21
CA THR A 3 9.16 2.08 -12.99
C THR A 3 8.50 3.43 -12.69
N LYS A 4 8.08 3.66 -11.46
CA LYS A 4 7.44 4.92 -11.05
C LYS A 4 7.78 5.26 -9.59
N PRO A 5 7.62 6.53 -9.16
CA PRO A 5 7.93 6.92 -7.79
C PRO A 5 7.00 6.21 -6.79
N LEU A 6 7.49 6.01 -5.56
CA LEU A 6 6.73 5.38 -4.47
C LEU A 6 5.39 6.06 -4.25
N SER A 7 5.37 7.39 -4.17
CA SER A 7 4.13 8.16 -4.02
C SER A 7 3.10 7.82 -5.08
N GLN A 8 3.54 7.60 -6.33
CA GLN A 8 2.63 7.24 -7.42
C GLN A 8 2.17 5.78 -7.32
N TRP A 9 3.05 4.85 -6.91
CA TRP A 9 2.63 3.49 -6.59
C TRP A 9 1.58 3.45 -5.46
N SER A 10 1.80 4.23 -4.39
CA SER A 10 0.92 4.31 -3.22
C SER A 10 -0.41 4.98 -3.50
N ASP A 11 -0.44 5.99 -4.37
CA ASP A 11 -1.67 6.67 -4.79
C ASP A 11 -2.54 5.77 -5.67
N GLU A 12 -1.92 5.04 -6.60
CA GLU A 12 -2.60 4.09 -7.50
C GLU A 12 -2.94 2.75 -6.82
N LEU A 13 -2.58 2.54 -5.56
CA LEU A 13 -2.82 1.29 -4.84
C LEU A 13 -4.32 1.11 -4.58
N PRO A 14 -4.98 0.08 -5.14
CA PRO A 14 -6.36 -0.23 -4.81
C PRO A 14 -6.42 -0.85 -3.40
N VAL A 15 -6.67 -0.01 -2.40
CA VAL A 15 -6.89 -0.43 -1.02
C VAL A 15 -8.36 -0.78 -0.83
N ILE A 16 -8.62 -2.03 -0.43
CA ILE A 16 -9.96 -2.50 -0.10
C ILE A 16 -10.15 -2.36 1.40
N VAL A 17 -11.10 -1.53 1.81
CA VAL A 17 -11.43 -1.34 3.22
C VAL A 17 -12.70 -2.10 3.56
N SER A 18 -12.61 -2.96 4.57
CA SER A 18 -13.79 -3.56 5.20
C SER A 18 -14.29 -2.64 6.29
N SER A 19 -15.51 -2.11 6.12
CA SER A 19 -16.18 -1.27 7.11
C SER A 19 -16.93 -2.14 8.12
N GLY A 20 -16.67 -1.92 9.41
CA GLY A 20 -17.29 -2.64 10.52
C GLY A 20 -16.71 -2.16 11.86
N MET A 21 -17.00 -2.85 12.96
CA MET A 21 -16.47 -2.52 14.31
C MET A 21 -14.93 -2.56 14.38
N ASN A 22 -14.28 -3.12 13.36
CA ASN A 22 -12.85 -3.03 13.14
C ASN A 22 -12.60 -2.66 11.67
N ALA A 23 -11.98 -1.51 11.42
CA ALA A 23 -11.53 -1.14 10.08
C ALA A 23 -10.34 -2.03 9.69
N ARG A 24 -10.36 -2.57 8.47
CA ARG A 24 -9.27 -3.40 7.93
C ARG A 24 -9.04 -3.04 6.47
N ALA A 25 -7.79 -2.77 6.11
CA ALA A 25 -7.40 -2.37 4.77
C ALA A 25 -6.48 -3.42 4.14
N SER A 26 -6.95 -4.05 3.07
CA SER A 26 -6.21 -5.07 2.31
C SER A 26 -5.74 -4.51 0.97
N TRP A 27 -4.61 -4.99 0.48
CA TRP A 27 -4.05 -4.60 -0.82
C TRP A 27 -3.32 -5.76 -1.50
N THR A 28 -3.19 -5.71 -2.83
CA THR A 28 -2.44 -6.71 -3.60
C THR A 28 -1.31 -6.02 -4.34
N CYS A 29 -0.08 -6.53 -4.22
CA CYS A 29 1.06 -5.99 -4.95
C CYS A 29 0.87 -6.19 -6.46
N PRO A 30 0.88 -5.15 -7.29
CA PRO A 30 0.73 -5.31 -8.75
C PRO A 30 1.95 -6.01 -9.39
N VAL A 31 3.11 -5.99 -8.73
CA VAL A 31 4.36 -6.56 -9.26
C VAL A 31 4.46 -8.07 -9.00
N CYS A 32 4.30 -8.49 -7.74
CA CYS A 32 4.46 -9.89 -7.34
C CYS A 32 3.14 -10.61 -6.99
N GLN A 33 2.00 -9.92 -7.09
CA GLN A 33 0.68 -10.46 -6.77
C GLN A 33 0.53 -10.95 -5.31
N THR A 34 1.44 -10.55 -4.42
CA THR A 34 1.32 -10.82 -2.98
C THR A 34 0.13 -10.07 -2.42
N LEU A 35 -0.80 -10.81 -1.81
CA LEU A 35 -1.92 -10.26 -1.06
C LEU A 35 -1.49 -9.93 0.37
N PHE A 36 -1.70 -8.69 0.77
CA PHE A 36 -1.65 -8.26 2.15
C PHE A 36 -3.07 -8.05 2.65
N ASP A 37 -3.47 -8.86 3.62
CA ASP A 37 -4.85 -8.85 4.10
C ASP A 37 -5.09 -7.79 5.21
N GLY A 38 -4.15 -6.90 5.50
CA GLY A 38 -4.38 -5.82 6.46
C GLY A 38 -4.42 -6.26 7.93
N ILE A 39 -4.17 -5.31 8.82
CA ILE A 39 -4.34 -5.46 10.27
C ILE A 39 -5.70 -4.84 10.64
N ALA A 40 -6.49 -5.57 11.44
CA ALA A 40 -7.75 -5.05 11.95
C ALA A 40 -7.48 -4.01 13.05
N LEU A 41 -7.96 -2.78 12.84
CA LEU A 41 -7.86 -1.68 13.78
C LEU A 41 -9.23 -1.43 14.43
N ARG A 42 -9.26 -1.33 15.76
CA ARG A 42 -10.45 -0.94 16.53
C ARG A 42 -10.64 0.57 16.47
N VAL A 43 -11.04 1.03 15.31
CA VAL A 43 -11.31 2.44 15.02
C VAL A 43 -12.62 2.52 14.25
N GLU A 44 -13.40 3.56 14.52
CA GLU A 44 -14.63 3.85 13.76
C GLU A 44 -14.30 4.43 12.38
N ASP A 45 -13.16 5.14 12.30
CA ASP A 45 -12.67 5.77 11.09
C ASP A 45 -11.70 4.85 10.32
N PRO A 46 -11.86 4.66 9.00
CA PRO A 46 -11.03 3.77 8.20
C PRO A 46 -9.68 4.36 7.77
N ASP A 47 -9.46 5.67 7.85
CA ASP A 47 -8.23 6.31 7.36
C ASP A 47 -6.95 5.76 8.01
N PRO A 48 -6.89 5.47 9.33
CA PRO A 48 -5.74 4.82 9.95
C PRO A 48 -5.39 3.47 9.29
N ALA A 49 -6.39 2.70 8.87
CA ALA A 49 -6.17 1.42 8.20
C ALA A 49 -5.62 1.64 6.78
N ILE A 50 -6.13 2.63 6.05
CA ILE A 50 -5.65 3.00 4.72
C ILE A 50 -4.21 3.50 4.77
N LEU A 51 -3.87 4.36 5.74
CA LEU A 51 -2.51 4.85 5.95
C LEU A 51 -1.55 3.70 6.24
N LEU A 52 -1.94 2.77 7.12
CA LEU A 52 -1.13 1.58 7.42
C LEU A 52 -0.95 0.69 6.18
N ALA A 53 -1.99 0.50 5.38
CA ALA A 53 -1.91 -0.23 4.12
C ALA A 53 -0.91 0.42 3.15
N ARG A 54 -0.95 1.74 3.00
CA ARG A 54 0.01 2.48 2.14
C ARG A 54 1.44 2.36 2.65
N MET A 55 1.68 2.59 3.94
CA MET A 55 3.02 2.47 4.53
C MET A 55 3.61 1.06 4.38
N THR A 56 2.80 0.03 4.63
CA THR A 56 3.26 -1.37 4.49
C THR A 56 3.51 -1.75 3.03
N PHE A 57 2.76 -1.17 2.10
CA PHE A 57 3.00 -1.34 0.67
C PHE A 57 4.29 -0.65 0.21
N GLU A 58 4.58 0.56 0.69
CA GLU A 58 5.81 1.29 0.39
C GLU A 58 7.05 0.54 0.86
N ASP A 59 7.01 0.05 2.10
CA ASP A 59 8.05 -0.80 2.66
C ASP A 59 8.25 -2.08 1.83
N HIS A 60 7.17 -2.75 1.44
CA HIS A 60 7.23 -3.93 0.57
C HIS A 60 7.85 -3.61 -0.79
N MET A 61 7.46 -2.51 -1.42
CA MET A 61 8.01 -2.10 -2.72
C MET A 61 9.51 -1.81 -2.62
N LEU A 62 9.95 -1.11 -1.58
CA LEU A 62 11.38 -0.86 -1.34
C LEU A 62 12.18 -2.14 -1.06
N ALA A 63 11.62 -3.05 -0.26
CA ALA A 63 12.31 -4.26 0.16
C ALA A 63 12.33 -5.36 -0.91
N ARG A 64 11.26 -5.48 -1.71
CA ARG A 64 11.07 -6.58 -2.67
C ARG A 64 11.20 -6.16 -4.13
N HIS A 65 10.92 -4.90 -4.43
CA HIS A 65 10.88 -4.37 -5.79
C HIS A 65 11.65 -3.04 -5.91
N PRO A 66 12.89 -2.93 -5.39
CA PRO A 66 13.65 -1.67 -5.44
C PRO A 66 13.90 -1.21 -6.89
N ASP A 67 14.00 -2.15 -7.83
CA ASP A 67 14.14 -1.88 -9.26
C ASP A 67 12.89 -1.24 -9.90
N GLN A 68 11.72 -1.38 -9.27
CA GLN A 68 10.46 -0.80 -9.76
C GLN A 68 10.16 0.59 -9.17
N VAL A 69 10.99 1.05 -8.23
CA VAL A 69 10.84 2.32 -7.52
C VAL A 69 11.86 3.32 -8.06
N THR A 70 11.39 4.41 -8.66
CA THR A 70 12.28 5.53 -9.01
C THR A 70 12.43 6.48 -7.82
N PRO A 71 13.65 7.00 -7.55
CA PRO A 71 13.86 8.01 -6.53
C PRO A 71 13.04 9.27 -6.84
N GLU A 72 12.27 9.72 -5.85
CA GLU A 72 11.49 10.95 -5.97
C GLU A 72 12.43 12.15 -6.10
N GLY A 73 12.26 12.94 -7.17
CA GLY A 73 13.09 14.13 -7.41
C GLY A 73 14.20 13.99 -8.46
N SER A 74 14.17 12.98 -9.32
CA SER A 74 15.00 13.00 -10.54
C SER A 74 14.30 13.86 -11.62
N ALA A 75 14.33 15.18 -11.42
CA ALA A 75 14.03 16.18 -12.45
C ALA A 75 15.35 16.77 -12.96
#